data_AF-A0AAJ2CLG0-F1
#
_entry.id   AF-A0AAJ2CLG0-F1
#
_cell.length_a   1.000
_cell.length_b   1.000
_cell.length_c   1.000
_cell.angle_alpha   90.00
_cell.angle_beta   90.00
_cell.angle_gamma   90.00
#
_symmetry.space_group_name_H-M   'P 1'
#
loop_
_entity.id
_entity.type
_entity.pdbx_description
1 polymer ?
#
loop_
_entity_poly.entity_id
_entity_poly.type
_entity_poly.pdbx_seq_one_letter_code
_entity_poly.pdbx_strand_id
1 'polypeptide(L)'
;EGNSIKINGLYKGKLNVVDEFSSKVTLGDVQLLRNGTWQTYGGALSIPYNSNIPLYVGGYNISYGNLKYYKGKTVYIAMKDFFGSNQAERMVLQNQYESTYSDKIKDINWFTGELELKNNRNIGFH
;
A
#
# COMPACT_ATOMS: atom_id res chain seq x y z
N GLU A 1 16.95 17.43 -10.16
CA GLU A 1 17.22 16.03 -10.53
C GLU A 1 16.54 15.15 -9.51
N GLY A 2 15.51 14.41 -9.91
CA GLY A 2 14.60 13.73 -8.98
C GLY A 2 15.16 12.39 -8.54
N ASN A 3 15.32 12.18 -7.24
CA ASN A 3 15.67 10.88 -6.67
C ASN A 3 14.60 9.85 -7.05
N SER A 4 14.87 9.02 -8.05
CA SER A 4 14.01 7.90 -8.43
C SER A 4 14.03 6.85 -7.33
N ILE A 5 12.99 6.83 -6.50
CA ILE A 5 12.80 5.82 -5.46
C ILE A 5 12.44 4.50 -6.14
N LYS A 6 13.30 3.50 -6.00
CA LYS A 6 13.08 2.17 -6.58
C LYS A 6 12.10 1.38 -5.72
N ILE A 7 10.83 1.37 -6.13
CA ILE A 7 9.82 0.47 -5.57
C ILE A 7 10.18 -0.97 -5.96
N ASN A 8 10.27 -1.86 -4.98
CA ASN A 8 10.65 -3.25 -5.19
C ASN A 8 9.46 -4.22 -5.15
N GLY A 9 8.28 -3.74 -4.74
CA GLY A 9 7.05 -4.52 -4.80
C GLY A 9 5.82 -3.75 -4.34
N LEU A 10 4.66 -4.20 -4.82
CA LEU A 10 3.36 -3.72 -4.38
C LEU A 10 2.62 -4.85 -3.66
N TYR A 11 2.26 -4.60 -2.41
CA TYR A 11 1.59 -5.55 -1.55
C TYR A 11 0.17 -5.06 -1.28
N LYS A 12 -0.79 -5.98 -1.20
CA LYS A 12 -2.10 -5.72 -0.60
C LYS A 12 -2.39 -6.75 0.47
N GLY A 13 -3.11 -6.36 1.51
CA GLY A 13 -3.50 -7.28 2.58
C GLY A 13 -4.47 -6.63 3.55
N LYS A 14 -4.96 -7.43 4.50
CA LYS A 14 -5.82 -6.96 5.59
C LYS A 14 -4.97 -6.39 6.71
N LEU A 15 -5.27 -5.16 7.13
CA LEU A 15 -4.58 -4.55 8.25
C LEU A 15 -4.98 -5.25 9.56
N ASN A 16 -4.08 -6.06 10.13
CA ASN A 16 -4.35 -6.84 11.33
C ASN A 16 -3.90 -6.09 12.60
N VAL A 17 -2.64 -5.62 12.57
CA VAL A 17 -2.01 -4.94 13.71
C VAL A 17 -1.43 -3.61 13.25
N VAL A 18 -1.60 -2.60 14.09
CA VAL A 18 -0.92 -1.31 14.01
C VAL A 18 -0.16 -1.16 15.31
N ASP A 19 1.17 -1.15 15.22
CA ASP A 19 2.06 -0.85 16.33
C ASP A 19 2.62 0.56 16.12
N GLU A 20 2.01 1.52 16.79
CA GLU A 20 2.39 2.94 16.74
C GLU A 20 3.75 3.17 17.45
N PHE A 21 4.11 2.34 18.44
CA PHE A 21 5.36 2.50 19.18
C PHE A 21 6.57 2.09 18.35
N SER A 22 6.48 0.96 17.64
CA SER A 22 7.55 0.50 16.76
C SER A 22 7.42 0.96 15.31
N SER A 23 6.39 1.76 15.00
CA SER A 23 6.04 2.21 13.64
C SER A 23 5.97 1.05 12.65
N LYS A 24 5.18 0.03 13.00
CA LYS A 24 4.96 -1.17 12.18
C LYS A 24 3.49 -1.44 11.95
N VAL A 25 3.20 -1.98 10.77
CA VAL A 25 1.90 -2.59 10.46
C VAL A 25 2.09 -4.06 10.17
N THR A 26 1.16 -4.89 10.62
CA THR A 26 1.13 -6.31 10.24
C THR A 26 -0.09 -6.55 9.38
N LEU A 27 0.14 -7.06 8.19
CA LEU A 27 -0.90 -7.44 7.25
C LEU A 27 -1.18 -8.94 7.33
N GLY A 28 -2.45 -9.33 7.25
CA GLY A 28 -2.91 -10.68 6.93
C GLY A 28 -3.35 -10.80 5.47
N ASP A 29 -3.61 -12.03 5.03
CA ASP A 29 -4.09 -12.34 3.67
C ASP A 29 -3.29 -11.62 2.57
N VAL A 30 -1.96 -11.62 2.75
CA VAL A 30 -1.07 -10.77 1.96
C VAL A 30 -0.95 -11.31 0.55
N GLN A 31 -1.08 -10.43 -0.42
CA GLN A 31 -0.85 -10.68 -1.82
C GLN A 31 0.19 -9.70 -2.37
N LEU A 32 1.08 -10.20 -3.22
CA LEU A 32 2.09 -9.43 -3.93
C LEU A 32 1.68 -9.33 -5.40
N LEU A 33 1.72 -8.13 -5.96
CA LEU A 33 1.51 -7.93 -7.39
C LEU A 33 2.76 -8.42 -8.15
N ARG A 34 2.58 -9.42 -9.01
CA ARG A 34 3.60 -9.93 -9.93
C ARG A 34 3.01 -10.10 -11.32
N ASN A 35 3.66 -9.54 -12.32
CA ASN A 35 3.26 -9.63 -13.72
C ASN A 35 1.76 -9.26 -13.93
N GLY A 36 1.30 -8.19 -13.27
CA GLY A 36 -0.10 -7.72 -13.34
C GLY A 36 -1.14 -8.59 -12.61
N THR A 37 -0.70 -9.58 -11.81
CA THR A 37 -1.57 -10.48 -11.06
C THR A 37 -1.25 -10.48 -9.57
N TRP A 38 -2.28 -10.50 -8.73
CA TRP A 38 -2.14 -10.62 -7.29
C TRP A 38 -1.88 -12.09 -6.93
N GLN A 39 -0.72 -12.36 -6.36
CA GLN A 39 -0.30 -13.70 -5.96
C GLN A 39 -0.19 -13.78 -4.44
N THR A 40 -0.70 -14.84 -3.84
CA THR A 40 -0.61 -15.06 -2.39
C THR A 40 0.85 -15.07 -1.94
N TYR A 41 1.17 -14.26 -0.93
CA TYR A 41 2.52 -14.15 -0.38
C TYR A 41 2.85 -15.27 0.62
N GLY A 42 1.83 -15.89 1.22
CA GLY A 42 1.97 -17.12 2.02
C GLY A 42 1.98 -16.92 3.54
N GLY A 43 1.68 -15.71 4.04
CA GLY A 43 1.58 -15.47 5.48
C GLY A 43 1.35 -14.02 5.84
N ALA A 44 1.35 -13.74 7.15
CA ALA A 44 1.33 -12.37 7.65
C ALA A 44 2.65 -11.66 7.35
N LEU A 45 2.59 -10.37 7.05
CA LEU A 45 3.75 -9.55 6.72
C LEU A 45 3.80 -8.33 7.62
N SER A 46 4.85 -8.21 8.42
CA SER A 46 5.12 -7.03 9.24
C SER A 46 6.02 -6.07 8.50
N ILE A 47 5.55 -4.84 8.31
CA ILE A 47 6.18 -3.83 7.47
C ILE A 47 6.46 -2.60 8.34
N PRO A 48 7.72 -2.16 8.47
CA PRO A 48 8.04 -0.88 9.08
C PRO A 48 7.59 0.26 8.16
N TYR A 49 7.07 1.32 8.77
CA TYR A 49 6.75 2.56 8.08
C TYR A 49 7.43 3.74 8.77
N ASN A 50 7.54 4.86 8.05
CA ASN A 50 7.94 6.15 8.60
C ASN A 50 6.72 7.07 8.51
N SER A 51 6.33 7.73 9.59
CA SER A 51 5.16 8.63 9.62
C SER A 51 5.27 9.84 8.67
N ASN A 52 6.45 10.09 8.10
CA ASN A 52 6.67 11.10 7.08
C ASN A 52 6.24 10.68 5.68
N ILE A 53 5.93 9.39 5.44
CA ILE A 53 5.44 8.94 4.12
C ILE A 53 3.93 9.18 4.01
N PRO A 54 3.41 9.56 2.84
CA PRO A 54 1.98 9.77 2.67
C PRO A 54 1.13 8.51 2.91
N LEU A 55 0.00 8.70 3.59
CA LEU A 55 -1.01 7.68 3.89
C LEU A 55 -2.38 8.22 3.48
N TYR A 56 -3.09 7.48 2.63
CA TYR A 56 -4.36 7.94 2.07
C TYR A 56 -5.52 6.99 2.37
N VAL A 57 -6.72 7.54 2.49
CA VAL A 57 -8.01 6.81 2.47
C VAL A 57 -8.95 7.55 1.53
N GLY A 58 -9.46 6.87 0.49
CA GLY A 58 -10.42 7.47 -0.44
C GLY A 58 -9.93 8.78 -1.08
N GLY A 59 -8.63 8.90 -1.34
CA GLY A 59 -7.99 10.10 -1.90
C GLY A 59 -7.56 11.15 -0.86
N TYR A 60 -7.92 11.03 0.42
CA TYR A 60 -7.55 12.02 1.44
C TYR A 60 -6.37 11.54 2.28
N ASN A 61 -5.41 12.43 2.54
CA ASN A 61 -4.32 12.15 3.47
C ASN A 61 -4.87 12.00 4.90
N ILE A 62 -4.43 10.97 5.62
CA ILE A 62 -4.81 10.74 7.01
C ILE A 62 -3.59 10.62 7.91
N SER A 63 -3.77 10.97 9.18
CA SER A 63 -2.76 10.77 10.22
C SER A 63 -2.56 9.28 10.52
N TYR A 64 -1.31 8.88 10.75
CA TYR A 64 -0.93 7.54 11.22
C TYR A 64 -1.58 7.15 12.55
N GLY A 65 -1.87 8.11 13.43
CA GLY A 65 -2.58 7.85 14.69
C GLY A 65 -4.03 7.35 14.48
N ASN A 66 -4.58 7.51 13.27
CA ASN A 66 -5.90 7.00 12.92
C ASN A 66 -5.84 5.59 12.34
N LEU A 67 -4.66 5.06 12.00
CA LEU A 67 -4.52 3.79 11.28
C LEU A 67 -5.14 2.62 12.06
N LYS A 68 -5.09 2.67 13.39
CA LYS A 68 -5.71 1.67 14.28
C LYS A 68 -7.23 1.50 14.09
N TYR A 69 -7.92 2.52 13.59
CA TYR A 69 -9.36 2.48 13.32
C TYR A 69 -9.70 1.77 12.01
N TYR A 70 -8.70 1.46 11.18
CA TYR A 70 -8.87 0.79 9.89
C TYR A 70 -8.50 -0.70 9.92
N LYS A 71 -8.40 -1.30 11.11
CA LYS A 71 -8.19 -2.75 11.24
C LYS A 71 -9.26 -3.53 10.45
N GLY A 72 -8.83 -4.59 9.77
CA GLY A 72 -9.66 -5.40 8.87
C GLY A 72 -9.93 -4.75 7.50
N LYS A 73 -9.54 -3.50 7.28
CA LYS A 73 -9.57 -2.90 5.93
C LYS A 73 -8.39 -3.40 5.11
N THR A 74 -8.58 -3.42 3.80
CA THR A 74 -7.50 -3.72 2.86
C THR A 74 -6.60 -2.50 2.77
N VAL A 75 -5.29 -2.70 2.80
CA VAL A 75 -4.29 -1.66 2.55
C VAL A 75 -3.38 -2.09 1.42
N TYR A 76 -3.02 -1.15 0.56
CA TYR A 76 -2.00 -1.26 -0.46
C TYR A 76 -0.73 -0.60 0.04
N ILE A 77 0.40 -1.28 -0.10
CA ILE A 77 1.69 -0.80 0.36
C ILE A 77 2.71 -0.95 -0.76
N ALA A 78 3.27 0.18 -1.18
CA ALA A 78 4.46 0.21 -2.00
C ALA A 78 5.67 0.02 -1.09
N MET A 79 6.48 -1.01 -1.35
CA MET A 79 7.72 -1.22 -0.63
C MET A 79 8.91 -0.74 -1.44
N LYS A 80 9.88 -0.16 -0.75
CA LYS A 80 11.22 0.13 -1.30
C LYS A 80 12.25 -0.68 -0.53
N ASP A 81 13.36 -0.95 -1.19
CA ASP A 81 14.57 -1.37 -0.51
C ASP A 81 15.23 -0.13 0.10
N PHE A 82 15.37 -0.13 1.42
CA PHE A 82 16.08 0.90 2.16
C PHE A 82 17.19 0.22 2.96
N PHE A 83 18.42 0.29 2.42
CA PHE A 83 19.63 -0.28 3.03
C PHE A 83 19.52 -1.78 3.36
N GLY A 84 18.93 -2.59 2.47
CA GLY A 84 18.76 -4.04 2.65
C GLY A 84 17.56 -4.41 3.52
N SER A 85 16.72 -3.43 3.89
CA SER A 85 15.47 -3.64 4.61
C SER A 85 14.29 -3.12 3.80
N ASN A 86 13.22 -3.91 3.73
CA ASN A 86 11.99 -3.48 3.08
C ASN A 86 11.24 -2.50 3.98
N GLN A 87 10.89 -1.33 3.45
CA GLN A 87 10.10 -0.32 4.15
C GLN A 87 8.94 0.16 3.29
N ALA A 88 7.83 0.51 3.92
CA ALA A 88 6.76 1.23 3.25
C ALA A 88 7.27 2.57 2.72
N GLU A 89 7.04 2.83 1.43
CA GLU A 89 7.25 4.13 0.78
C GLU A 89 5.94 4.88 0.61
N ARG A 90 4.83 4.16 0.42
CA ARG A 90 3.48 4.75 0.37
C ARG A 90 2.43 3.74 0.80
N MET A 91 1.38 4.23 1.44
CA MET A 91 0.24 3.41 1.84
C MET A 91 -1.09 4.02 1.42
N VAL A 92 -1.98 3.16 0.93
CA VAL A 92 -3.35 3.53 0.56
C VAL A 92 -4.31 2.53 1.18
N LEU A 93 -5.18 3.01 2.04
CA LEU A 93 -6.25 2.23 2.65
C LEU A 93 -7.47 2.24 1.75
N GLN A 94 -7.98 1.04 1.47
CA GLN A 94 -9.17 0.86 0.67
C GLN A 94 -10.41 1.36 1.41
N ASN A 95 -11.13 2.30 0.81
CA ASN A 95 -12.43 2.72 1.30
C ASN A 95 -13.51 1.67 0.94
N GLN A 96 -14.64 1.69 1.66
CA GLN A 96 -15.72 0.69 1.59
C GLN A 96 -16.32 0.53 0.18
N TYR A 97 -16.18 1.56 -0.67
CA TYR A 97 -16.69 1.61 -2.04
C TYR A 97 -15.65 1.26 -3.13
N GLU A 98 -14.39 1.02 -2.77
CA GLU A 98 -13.28 0.79 -3.72
C GLU A 98 -13.03 -0.70 -4.01
N SER A 99 -13.80 -1.61 -3.41
CA SER A 99 -13.69 -3.08 -3.61
C SER A 99 -13.64 -3.45 -5.09
N THR A 100 -14.43 -2.77 -5.92
CA THR A 100 -14.54 -3.00 -7.37
C THR A 100 -13.25 -2.77 -8.17
N TYR A 101 -12.31 -1.96 -7.66
CA TYR A 101 -11.08 -1.60 -8.37
C TYR A 101 -9.85 -2.40 -7.93
N SER A 102 -9.88 -2.97 -6.72
CA SER A 102 -8.76 -3.70 -6.12
C SER A 102 -8.17 -4.82 -6.98
N ASP A 103 -9.04 -5.67 -7.51
CA ASP A 103 -8.65 -6.81 -8.34
C ASP A 103 -8.36 -6.41 -9.78
N LYS A 104 -8.64 -5.15 -10.09
CA LYS A 104 -8.34 -4.52 -11.36
C LYS A 104 -7.04 -3.74 -11.30
N ILE A 105 -6.35 -3.52 -10.19
CA ILE A 105 -5.06 -2.79 -10.24
C ILE A 105 -4.05 -3.63 -11.05
N LYS A 106 -3.50 -3.02 -12.10
CA LYS A 106 -2.52 -3.57 -13.03
C LYS A 106 -1.12 -3.03 -12.73
N ASP A 107 -1.01 -1.73 -12.48
CA ASP A 107 0.24 -1.05 -12.15
C ASP A 107 -0.03 0.23 -11.34
N ILE A 108 1.02 0.83 -10.77
CA ILE A 108 0.93 2.13 -10.09
C ILE A 108 2.03 3.06 -10.62
N ASN A 109 1.62 4.17 -11.22
CA ASN A 109 2.49 5.27 -11.57
C ASN A 109 2.65 6.21 -10.36
N TRP A 110 3.75 6.01 -9.63
CA TRP A 110 4.04 6.80 -8.42
C TRP A 110 4.42 8.25 -8.68
N PHE A 111 4.89 8.57 -9.89
CA PHE A 111 5.25 9.93 -10.28
C PHE A 111 4.00 10.77 -10.50
N THR A 112 2.97 10.21 -11.13
CA THR A 112 1.69 10.88 -11.33
C THR A 112 0.70 10.65 -10.17
N GLY A 113 1.00 9.71 -9.26
CA GLY A 113 0.07 9.31 -8.22
C GLY A 113 -1.17 8.63 -8.81
N GLU A 114 -0.99 7.77 -9.81
CA GLU A 114 -2.08 7.12 -10.52
C GLU A 114 -1.99 5.60 -10.39
N LEU A 115 -3.10 4.95 -10.04
CA LEU A 115 -3.28 3.51 -10.13
C LEU A 115 -3.78 3.18 -11.53
N GLU A 116 -3.03 2.42 -12.32
CA GLU A 116 -3.53 1.88 -13.58
C GLU A 116 -4.34 0.61 -13.29
N LEU A 117 -5.55 0.56 -13.82
CA LEU A 117 -6.42 -0.60 -13.76
C LEU A 117 -6.23 -1.51 -14.98
N LYS A 118 -6.67 -2.78 -14.89
CA LYS A 118 -6.61 -3.83 -15.92
C LYS A 118 -7.39 -3.46 -17.17
N ASN A 119 -8.34 -2.54 -17.06
CA ASN A 119 -9.06 -1.95 -18.19
C ASN A 119 -8.44 -0.63 -18.69
N ASN A 120 -7.17 -0.37 -18.36
CA ASN A 120 -6.40 0.81 -18.72
C ASN A 120 -7.03 2.15 -18.26
N ARG A 121 -7.83 2.12 -17.19
CA ARG A 121 -8.30 3.34 -16.53
C ARG A 121 -7.32 3.74 -15.43
N ASN A 122 -7.05 5.02 -15.29
CA ASN A 122 -6.21 5.56 -14.22
C ASN A 122 -7.08 6.10 -13.07
N ILE A 123 -6.71 5.81 -11.84
CA ILE A 123 -7.29 6.42 -10.64
C ILE A 123 -6.20 7.24 -9.96
N GLY A 124 -6.40 8.56 -9.90
CA GLY A 124 -5.52 9.46 -9.16
C GLY A 124 -5.68 9.33 -7.65
N PHE A 125 -4.57 9.40 -6.92
CA PHE A 125 -4.49 9.66 -5.49
C PHE A 125 -3.55 10.85 -5.31
N HIS A 126 -4.15 12.04 -5.16
CA HIS A 126 -3.48 13.33 -5.02
C HIS A 126 -3.69 13.84 -3.59
#